data_AF-A0A7Y2DCJ4-F1
#
_entry.id   AF-A0A7Y2DCJ4-F1
#
_cell.length_a   1.000
_cell.length_b   1.000
_cell.length_c   1.000
_cell.angle_alpha   90.00
_cell.angle_beta   90.00
_cell.angle_gamma   90.00
#
_symmetry.space_group_name_H-M   'P 1'
#
loop_
_entity.id
_entity.type
_entity.pdbx_description
1 polymer ?
#
loop_
_entity_poly.entity_id
_entity_poly.type
_entity_poly.pdbx_seq_one_letter_code
_entity_poly.pdbx_strand_id
1 'polypeptide(L)'
;MRKFLVVLFALGLLISACGSSDDDTDGGVADPDPAPSEEPVGTTAAPETTSAPETTAAPETTSVPETTAAPETSAEPAAGNEAAYGLGGDAGEFTVNGPTELAAGTVTLQATNDGSFPHHLAIARGDSYETLPQRDSGAVDEAVLGDDFLGKAPADGNLGSGESGSLTVDLEPGNYVLYCNIEAGGGSHVGAGQHLSITVS
;
A
#
# COMPACT_ATOMS: atom_id res chain seq x y z
N MET A 1 23.30 -0.86 42.26
CA MET A 1 23.68 0.54 42.60
C MET A 1 24.89 0.92 41.76
N ARG A 2 24.67 1.43 40.54
CA ARG A 2 25.74 1.87 39.63
C ARG A 2 25.57 3.37 39.39
N LYS A 3 26.69 4.08 39.55
CA LYS A 3 26.78 5.52 39.79
C LYS A 3 26.53 6.28 38.49
N PHE A 4 25.57 7.18 38.50
CA PHE A 4 25.29 8.12 37.43
C PHE A 4 26.42 9.16 37.34
N LEU A 5 27.14 9.17 36.22
CA LEU A 5 28.01 10.28 35.82
C LEU A 5 27.25 11.08 34.77
N VAL A 6 26.67 12.21 35.18
CA VAL A 6 26.04 13.20 34.31
C VAL A 6 27.15 14.00 33.63
N VAL A 7 27.34 13.82 32.32
CA VAL A 7 28.20 14.68 31.50
C VAL A 7 27.29 15.66 30.76
N LEU A 8 27.32 16.91 31.23
CA LEU A 8 26.68 18.07 30.62
C LEU A 8 27.49 18.49 29.38
N PHE A 9 26.98 18.21 28.18
CA PHE A 9 27.52 18.78 26.94
C PHE A 9 26.70 20.02 26.59
N ALA A 10 27.31 21.19 26.75
CA ALA A 10 26.72 22.47 26.39
C ALA A 10 26.71 22.63 24.87
N LEU A 11 25.51 22.64 24.29
CA LEU A 11 25.22 23.00 22.91
C LEU A 11 25.12 24.52 22.79
N GLY A 12 25.96 25.12 21.94
CA GLY A 12 25.89 26.53 21.58
C GLY A 12 26.19 26.70 20.09
N LEU A 13 25.19 26.44 19.24
CA LEU A 13 25.26 26.69 17.81
C LEU A 13 24.71 28.10 17.53
N LEU A 14 25.58 29.01 17.07
CA LEU A 14 25.21 30.37 16.70
C LEU A 14 24.58 30.38 15.31
N ILE A 15 23.34 30.85 15.25
CA ILE A 15 22.55 31.15 14.06
C ILE A 15 22.90 32.58 13.61
N SER A 16 23.28 32.75 12.34
CA SER A 16 23.19 34.06 11.68
C SER A 16 22.89 33.83 10.20
N ALA A 17 21.60 33.77 9.91
CA ALA A 17 21.06 33.87 8.57
C ALA A 17 20.83 35.36 8.26
N CYS A 18 21.44 35.85 7.19
CA CYS A 18 21.11 37.14 6.60
C CYS A 18 21.36 37.05 5.09
N GLY A 19 20.30 37.30 4.31
CA GLY A 19 20.32 37.23 2.85
C GLY A 19 18.94 37.60 2.30
N SER A 20 18.50 38.82 2.62
CA SER A 20 17.35 39.52 2.07
C SER A 20 17.45 39.67 0.55
N SER A 21 16.40 39.33 -0.18
CA SER A 21 16.24 39.62 -1.61
C SER A 21 14.85 40.21 -1.80
N ASP A 22 14.82 41.53 -2.03
CA ASP A 22 13.64 42.30 -2.43
C ASP A 22 14.03 43.15 -3.66
N ASP A 23 13.01 43.47 -4.47
CA ASP A 23 12.95 44.33 -5.67
C ASP A 23 13.45 43.70 -7.00
N ASP A 24 12.76 43.80 -8.16
CA ASP A 24 11.75 44.75 -8.63
C ASP A 24 10.80 44.12 -9.67
N THR A 25 9.59 44.69 -9.73
CA THR A 25 8.54 44.52 -10.74
C THR A 25 8.82 45.20 -12.08
N ASP A 26 8.16 44.68 -13.12
CA ASP A 26 7.51 45.37 -14.27
C ASP A 26 8.00 44.95 -15.66
N GLY A 27 7.01 44.73 -16.53
CA GLY A 27 7.20 44.26 -17.90
C GLY A 27 5.93 43.64 -18.48
N GLY A 28 4.82 44.37 -18.42
CA GLY A 28 3.60 43.99 -19.14
C GLY A 28 3.72 44.19 -20.65
N VAL A 29 3.19 43.25 -21.42
CA VAL A 29 2.51 43.45 -22.73
C VAL A 29 1.56 42.26 -22.90
N ALA A 30 0.28 42.40 -22.56
CA ALA A 30 -0.84 42.51 -23.50
C ALA A 30 -0.80 41.55 -24.70
N ASP A 31 -1.65 40.52 -24.64
CA ASP A 31 -2.40 40.01 -25.79
C ASP A 31 -3.71 39.37 -25.30
N PRO A 32 -4.86 40.04 -25.47
CA PRO A 32 -6.15 39.36 -25.49
C PRO A 32 -6.74 39.33 -26.90
N ASP A 33 -7.64 38.35 -27.08
CA ASP A 33 -8.75 38.28 -28.05
C ASP A 33 -8.53 37.36 -29.28
N PRO A 34 -9.58 36.86 -29.98
CA PRO A 34 -10.97 36.53 -29.59
C PRO A 34 -11.47 35.14 -30.05
N ALA A 35 -12.42 34.59 -29.27
CA ALA A 35 -13.73 34.02 -29.68
C ALA A 35 -13.82 32.77 -30.61
N PRO A 36 -15.03 32.29 -30.96
CA PRO A 36 -16.00 31.59 -30.11
C PRO A 36 -16.46 30.25 -30.76
N SER A 37 -17.11 29.37 -30.00
CA SER A 37 -18.18 28.53 -30.57
C SER A 37 -19.05 27.97 -29.45
N GLU A 38 -20.13 28.68 -29.18
CA GLU A 38 -21.40 28.00 -28.88
C GLU A 38 -21.83 27.24 -30.13
N GLU A 39 -22.59 26.16 -29.96
CA GLU A 39 -23.90 25.97 -30.57
C GLU A 39 -24.58 24.77 -29.87
N PRO A 40 -25.92 24.71 -29.88
CA PRO A 40 -26.74 24.16 -28.80
C PRO A 40 -27.39 22.82 -29.20
N VAL A 41 -28.54 22.53 -28.58
CA VAL A 41 -29.55 21.48 -28.85
C VAL A 41 -29.41 20.25 -27.95
N GLY A 42 -30.44 19.74 -27.28
CA GLY A 42 -31.89 19.95 -27.25
C GLY A 42 -32.44 18.77 -26.44
N THR A 43 -33.42 18.94 -25.53
CA THR A 43 -34.86 18.70 -25.83
C THR A 43 -35.11 17.19 -26.08
N THR A 44 -36.05 16.45 -25.50
CA THR A 44 -37.21 16.67 -24.61
C THR A 44 -37.92 15.31 -24.47
N ALA A 45 -38.77 15.20 -23.43
CA ALA A 45 -39.94 14.30 -23.28
C ALA A 45 -39.73 12.80 -22.98
N ALA A 46 -39.94 12.44 -21.71
CA ALA A 46 -41.19 11.91 -21.11
C ALA A 46 -42.16 11.04 -21.98
N PRO A 47 -42.92 10.14 -21.32
CA PRO A 47 -43.29 8.81 -21.83
C PRO A 47 -44.68 8.77 -22.48
N GLU A 48 -44.89 7.79 -23.36
CA GLU A 48 -46.23 7.44 -23.84
C GLU A 48 -46.43 5.91 -23.75
N THR A 49 -47.49 5.58 -23.02
CA THR A 49 -48.35 4.41 -23.05
C THR A 49 -48.51 3.73 -24.42
N THR A 50 -48.78 2.42 -24.45
CA THR A 50 -49.94 1.80 -25.15
C THR A 50 -49.90 0.25 -25.14
N SER A 51 -51.03 -0.32 -24.70
CA SER A 51 -51.67 -1.63 -25.00
C SER A 51 -51.01 -2.99 -24.69
N ALA A 52 -51.73 -3.74 -23.86
CA ALA A 52 -51.93 -5.20 -23.97
C ALA A 52 -53.19 -5.49 -24.81
N PRO A 53 -53.60 -6.74 -25.09
CA PRO A 53 -52.92 -8.05 -25.09
C PRO A 53 -52.98 -8.69 -26.50
N GLU A 54 -52.57 -9.95 -26.68
CA GLU A 54 -53.36 -11.00 -27.36
C GLU A 54 -52.67 -12.37 -27.21
N THR A 55 -53.53 -13.37 -27.02
CA THR A 55 -53.32 -14.80 -26.86
C THR A 55 -52.68 -15.47 -28.08
N THR A 56 -51.88 -16.53 -27.90
CA THR A 56 -52.02 -17.84 -28.61
C THR A 56 -50.80 -18.76 -28.41
N ALA A 57 -51.13 -20.06 -28.27
CA ALA A 57 -50.33 -21.28 -28.46
C ALA A 57 -49.38 -21.75 -27.33
N ALA A 58 -49.81 -22.80 -26.63
CA ALA A 58 -48.98 -23.99 -26.38
C ALA A 58 -48.92 -24.81 -27.70
N PRO A 59 -47.94 -25.71 -27.97
CA PRO A 59 -47.29 -26.55 -26.96
C PRO A 59 -45.83 -27.01 -27.25
N GLU A 60 -45.32 -27.77 -26.27
CA GLU A 60 -44.34 -28.87 -26.34
C GLU A 60 -42.81 -28.61 -26.33
N THR A 61 -42.23 -29.28 -25.33
CA THR A 61 -40.89 -29.89 -25.23
C THR A 61 -39.68 -28.97 -25.27
N THR A 62 -39.35 -28.44 -24.08
CA THR A 62 -38.02 -27.90 -23.77
C THR A 62 -37.31 -28.90 -22.88
N SER A 63 -36.20 -29.43 -23.38
CA SER A 63 -35.18 -30.17 -22.65
C SER A 63 -34.80 -29.39 -21.39
N VAL A 64 -34.80 -30.09 -20.25
CA VAL A 64 -34.33 -29.54 -18.96
C VAL A 64 -32.93 -28.95 -19.18
N PRO A 65 -32.70 -27.65 -18.92
CA PRO A 65 -31.35 -27.11 -18.96
C PRO A 65 -30.54 -27.84 -17.89
N GLU A 66 -29.35 -28.26 -18.28
CA GLU A 66 -28.37 -28.82 -17.37
C GLU A 66 -28.23 -27.89 -16.15
N THR A 67 -28.19 -28.53 -14.99
CA THR A 67 -27.89 -27.96 -13.70
C THR A 67 -26.89 -26.82 -13.85
N THR A 68 -27.39 -25.58 -13.73
CA THR A 68 -26.57 -24.45 -13.34
C THR A 68 -25.88 -24.87 -12.06
N ALA A 69 -24.59 -25.21 -12.15
CA ALA A 69 -23.74 -25.22 -10.97
C ALA A 69 -23.95 -23.86 -10.33
N ALA A 70 -24.45 -23.87 -9.09
CA ALA A 70 -24.55 -22.66 -8.29
C ALA A 70 -23.20 -21.94 -8.38
N PRO A 71 -23.16 -20.59 -8.48
CA PRO A 71 -21.89 -19.89 -8.37
C PRO A 71 -21.21 -20.45 -7.12
N GLU A 72 -20.00 -20.98 -7.29
CA GLU A 72 -19.13 -21.34 -6.18
C GLU A 72 -19.28 -20.21 -5.17
N THR A 73 -19.83 -20.53 -4.01
CA THR A 73 -19.95 -19.61 -2.89
C THR A 73 -18.56 -19.02 -2.75
N SER A 74 -18.42 -17.73 -3.11
CA SER A 74 -17.31 -16.90 -2.66
C SER A 74 -17.33 -17.07 -1.16
N ALA A 75 -16.45 -17.93 -0.65
CA ALA A 75 -16.35 -18.20 0.76
C ALA A 75 -16.20 -16.83 1.42
N GLU A 76 -17.13 -16.51 2.32
CA GLU A 76 -16.94 -15.44 3.28
C GLU A 76 -15.54 -15.63 3.87
N PRO A 77 -14.67 -14.58 3.90
CA PRO A 77 -13.28 -14.74 4.27
C PRO A 77 -13.24 -15.46 5.61
N ALA A 78 -12.56 -16.60 5.64
CA ALA A 78 -12.43 -17.39 6.84
C ALA A 78 -11.83 -16.49 7.92
N ALA A 79 -12.62 -16.14 8.93
CA ALA A 79 -12.11 -15.50 10.13
C ALA A 79 -11.08 -16.46 10.73
N GLY A 80 -9.77 -16.15 10.63
CA GLY A 80 -8.78 -17.01 11.26
C GLY A 80 -7.30 -16.79 11.00
N ASN A 81 -6.87 -16.17 9.91
CA ASN A 81 -5.43 -16.04 9.62
C ASN A 81 -4.97 -14.59 9.78
N GLU A 82 -4.64 -14.20 11.00
CA GLU A 82 -4.00 -12.92 11.30
C GLU A 82 -2.58 -13.15 11.80
N ALA A 83 -1.62 -12.34 11.32
CA ALA A 83 -0.24 -12.36 11.78
C ALA A 83 0.20 -10.95 12.17
N ALA A 84 0.70 -10.79 13.39
CA ALA A 84 1.14 -9.49 13.90
C ALA A 84 2.65 -9.33 13.78
N TYR A 85 3.06 -8.16 13.29
CA TYR A 85 4.45 -7.76 13.09
C TYR A 85 4.73 -6.40 13.75
N GLY A 86 5.80 -6.34 14.54
CA GLY A 86 6.36 -5.11 15.09
C GLY A 86 7.48 -4.57 14.21
N LEU A 87 7.45 -3.28 13.88
CA LEU A 87 8.45 -2.58 13.09
C LEU A 87 9.28 -1.72 14.03
N GLY A 88 10.54 -2.10 14.24
CA GLY A 88 11.42 -1.44 15.20
C GLY A 88 11.26 -1.94 16.64
N GLY A 89 11.55 -1.07 17.61
CA GLY A 89 11.38 -1.34 19.05
C GLY A 89 12.63 -1.91 19.74
N ASP A 90 12.43 -2.72 20.78
CA ASP A 90 13.50 -3.22 21.67
C ASP A 90 14.57 -4.05 20.93
N ALA A 91 14.19 -4.72 19.84
CA ALA A 91 15.09 -5.51 19.00
C ALA A 91 16.00 -4.64 18.10
N GLY A 92 15.71 -3.33 18.00
CA GLY A 92 16.42 -2.38 17.18
C GLY A 92 15.48 -1.66 16.21
N GLU A 93 15.82 -0.42 15.87
CA GLU A 93 14.97 0.47 15.07
C GLU A 93 14.61 -0.06 13.68
N PHE A 94 15.56 -0.72 13.02
CA PHE A 94 15.40 -1.23 11.66
C PHE A 94 15.22 -2.75 11.69
N THR A 95 14.21 -3.21 12.44
CA THR A 95 13.87 -4.64 12.54
C THR A 95 12.41 -4.88 12.17
N VAL A 96 12.11 -6.08 11.70
CA VAL A 96 10.75 -6.62 11.56
C VAL A 96 10.65 -7.82 12.49
N ASN A 97 9.75 -7.76 13.46
CA ASN A 97 9.59 -8.75 14.52
C ASN A 97 8.23 -9.45 14.38
N GLY A 98 8.21 -10.77 14.32
CA GLY A 98 6.96 -11.52 14.20
C GLY A 98 7.19 -12.99 13.86
N PRO A 99 6.13 -13.73 13.49
CA PRO A 99 6.25 -15.12 13.07
C PRO A 99 6.99 -15.25 11.74
N THR A 100 7.82 -16.29 11.63
CA THR A 100 8.56 -16.65 10.41
C THR A 100 7.91 -17.77 9.59
N GLU A 101 6.80 -18.33 10.08
CA GLU A 101 6.09 -19.43 9.48
C GLU A 101 4.59 -19.09 9.52
N LEU A 102 3.93 -19.07 8.35
CA LEU A 102 2.51 -18.82 8.21
C LEU A 102 1.81 -19.98 7.49
N ALA A 103 0.51 -20.11 7.70
CA ALA A 103 -0.32 -21.02 6.90
C ALA A 103 -0.68 -20.35 5.56
N ALA A 104 -0.77 -21.14 4.50
CA ALA A 104 -1.26 -20.68 3.21
C ALA A 104 -2.75 -20.30 3.24
N GLY A 105 -3.15 -19.44 2.31
CA GLY A 105 -4.51 -18.91 2.16
C GLY A 105 -4.55 -17.39 2.35
N THR A 106 -5.77 -16.86 2.53
CA THR A 106 -5.98 -15.43 2.82
C THR A 106 -5.47 -15.12 4.23
N VAL A 107 -4.48 -14.23 4.34
CA VAL A 107 -3.85 -13.82 5.60
C VAL A 107 -3.92 -12.30 5.75
N THR A 108 -4.31 -11.82 6.93
CA THR A 108 -4.21 -10.41 7.31
C THR A 108 -2.94 -10.17 8.12
N LEU A 109 -2.02 -9.40 7.57
CA LEU A 109 -0.79 -8.94 8.21
C LEU A 109 -1.08 -7.64 8.95
N GLN A 110 -0.96 -7.65 10.27
CA GLN A 110 -1.08 -6.49 11.16
C GLN A 110 0.32 -5.94 11.43
N ALA A 111 0.55 -4.67 11.13
CA ALA A 111 1.82 -4.01 11.36
C ALA A 111 1.66 -2.92 12.42
N THR A 112 2.56 -2.88 13.41
CA THR A 112 2.66 -1.78 14.37
C THR A 112 4.06 -1.22 14.35
N ASN A 113 4.18 0.11 14.32
CA ASN A 113 5.47 0.76 14.48
C ASN A 113 5.82 0.90 15.96
N ASP A 114 6.70 0.03 16.44
CA ASP A 114 7.24 0.06 17.80
C ASP A 114 8.54 0.89 17.90
N GLY A 115 9.04 1.37 16.75
CA GLY A 115 10.22 2.23 16.63
C GLY A 115 9.90 3.73 16.75
N SER A 116 10.95 4.52 16.54
CA SER A 116 10.88 5.99 16.58
C SER A 116 10.82 6.63 15.18
N PHE A 117 11.28 5.93 14.15
CA PHE A 117 11.23 6.40 12.77
C PHE A 117 9.95 5.92 12.07
N PRO A 118 9.48 6.61 11.02
CA PRO A 118 8.36 6.12 10.23
C PRO A 118 8.70 4.78 9.58
N HIS A 119 7.75 3.85 9.57
CA HIS A 119 7.90 2.52 8.97
C HIS A 119 6.65 2.13 8.17
N HIS A 120 6.77 1.12 7.32
CA HIS A 120 5.64 0.42 6.70
C HIS A 120 6.03 -1.05 6.55
N LEU A 121 5.03 -1.94 6.45
CA LEU A 121 5.27 -3.36 6.21
C LEU A 121 4.90 -3.69 4.77
N ALA A 122 5.90 -3.89 3.93
CA ALA A 122 5.76 -4.45 2.59
C ALA A 122 5.98 -5.96 2.61
N ILE A 123 5.39 -6.67 1.65
CA ILE A 123 5.60 -8.11 1.42
C ILE A 123 5.84 -8.39 -0.06
N ALA A 124 6.84 -9.22 -0.34
CA ALA A 124 7.12 -9.72 -1.68
C ALA A 124 7.45 -11.22 -1.65
N ARG A 125 7.20 -11.92 -2.76
CA ARG A 125 7.70 -13.28 -2.98
C ARG A 125 9.22 -13.27 -3.12
N GLY A 126 9.89 -14.23 -2.50
CA GLY A 126 11.34 -14.38 -2.58
C GLY A 126 11.95 -15.14 -1.41
N ASP A 127 13.11 -15.75 -1.65
CA ASP A 127 13.81 -16.56 -0.64
C ASP A 127 14.42 -15.71 0.48
N SER A 128 15.04 -14.58 0.13
CA SER A 128 15.62 -13.64 1.09
C SER A 128 15.77 -12.25 0.50
N TYR A 129 16.03 -11.26 1.35
CA TYR A 129 16.28 -9.88 0.91
C TYR A 129 17.42 -9.81 -0.11
N GLU A 130 18.49 -10.59 0.08
CA GLU A 130 19.68 -10.60 -0.77
C GLU A 130 19.41 -11.14 -2.19
N THR A 131 18.31 -11.87 -2.39
CA THR A 131 17.92 -12.40 -3.71
C THR A 131 16.88 -11.54 -4.42
N LEU A 132 16.25 -10.60 -3.71
CA LEU A 132 15.34 -9.63 -4.33
C LEU A 132 16.12 -8.64 -5.21
N PRO A 133 15.50 -8.09 -6.28
CA PRO A 133 16.10 -6.99 -7.03
C PRO A 133 16.25 -5.78 -6.11
N GLN A 134 17.46 -5.21 -6.04
CA GLN A 134 17.77 -4.04 -5.22
C GLN A 134 18.28 -2.88 -6.08
N ARG A 135 17.99 -1.66 -5.64
CA ARG A 135 18.58 -0.42 -6.16
C ARG A 135 19.92 -0.16 -5.47
N ASP A 136 20.65 0.85 -5.95
CA ASP A 136 21.94 1.25 -5.37
C ASP A 136 21.85 1.68 -3.89
N SER A 137 20.68 2.13 -3.43
CA SER A 137 20.40 2.49 -2.03
C SER A 137 20.15 1.27 -1.12
N GLY A 138 20.16 0.06 -1.68
CA GLY A 138 19.72 -1.18 -1.02
C GLY A 138 18.20 -1.34 -0.97
N ALA A 139 17.42 -0.35 -1.43
CA ALA A 139 15.97 -0.51 -1.50
C ALA A 139 15.59 -1.64 -2.44
N VAL A 140 14.56 -2.41 -2.10
CA VAL A 140 13.98 -3.40 -3.02
C VAL A 140 13.35 -2.66 -4.21
N ASP A 141 13.65 -3.10 -5.43
CA ASP A 141 13.06 -2.53 -6.64
C ASP A 141 11.67 -3.12 -6.90
N GLU A 142 10.66 -2.58 -6.21
CA GLU A 142 9.26 -3.01 -6.29
C GLU A 142 8.67 -2.95 -7.71
N ALA A 143 9.17 -2.05 -8.57
CA ALA A 143 8.72 -1.98 -9.95
C ALA A 143 9.23 -3.17 -10.79
N VAL A 144 10.41 -3.70 -10.46
CA VAL A 144 10.98 -4.89 -11.11
C VAL A 144 10.31 -6.17 -10.61
N LEU A 145 9.88 -6.20 -9.35
CA LEU A 145 9.12 -7.32 -8.79
C LEU A 145 7.80 -7.55 -9.52
N GLY A 146 7.11 -6.48 -9.93
CA GLY A 146 5.81 -6.61 -10.60
C GLY A 146 4.81 -7.39 -9.74
N ASP A 147 4.30 -8.51 -10.26
CA ASP A 147 3.30 -9.34 -9.56
C ASP A 147 3.86 -10.04 -8.31
N ASP A 148 5.19 -10.11 -8.15
CA ASP A 148 5.82 -10.66 -6.93
C ASP A 148 5.75 -9.67 -5.74
N PHE A 149 5.46 -8.39 -5.98
CA PHE A 149 5.16 -7.43 -4.92
C PHE A 149 3.68 -7.51 -4.54
N LEU A 150 3.40 -8.00 -3.32
CA LEU A 150 2.03 -8.29 -2.89
C LEU A 150 1.34 -7.11 -2.20
N GLY A 151 2.08 -6.04 -1.89
CA GLY A 151 1.56 -4.81 -1.33
C GLY A 151 2.22 -4.42 -0.02
N LYS A 152 1.63 -3.40 0.63
CA LYS A 152 2.14 -2.86 1.89
C LYS A 152 1.05 -2.33 2.84
N ALA A 153 1.41 -2.21 4.12
CA ALA A 153 0.60 -1.63 5.18
C ALA A 153 1.31 -0.42 5.82
N PRO A 154 0.71 0.79 5.81
CA PRO A 154 -0.50 1.17 5.07
C PRO A 154 -0.25 1.16 3.55
N ALA A 155 -1.34 1.06 2.77
CA ALA A 155 -1.28 1.13 1.31
C ALA A 155 -0.70 2.47 0.81
N ASP A 156 -0.96 3.54 1.54
CA ASP A 156 -0.45 4.89 1.28
C ASP A 156 0.28 5.44 2.50
N GLY A 157 1.40 6.14 2.26
CA GLY A 157 2.19 6.74 3.33
C GLY A 157 2.96 5.73 4.18
N ASN A 158 3.16 6.07 5.46
CA ASN A 158 3.94 5.34 6.45
C ASN A 158 3.24 5.41 7.81
N LEU A 159 3.50 4.42 8.67
CA LEU A 159 3.16 4.42 10.09
C LEU A 159 4.15 5.29 10.86
N GLY A 160 3.65 6.31 11.55
CA GLY A 160 4.37 7.00 12.62
C GLY A 160 4.55 6.11 13.85
N SER A 161 5.36 6.56 14.81
CA SER A 161 5.62 5.82 16.05
C SER A 161 4.32 5.55 16.82
N GLY A 162 4.10 4.28 17.19
CA GLY A 162 2.90 3.80 17.86
C GLY A 162 1.68 3.62 16.97
N GLU A 163 1.77 3.95 15.67
CA GLU A 163 0.68 3.72 14.72
C GLU A 163 0.69 2.27 14.21
N SER A 164 -0.50 1.80 13.84
CA SER A 164 -0.71 0.48 13.26
C SER A 164 -1.45 0.57 11.93
N GLY A 165 -1.20 -0.42 11.08
CA GLY A 165 -1.90 -0.61 9.80
C GLY A 165 -2.04 -2.10 9.50
N SER A 166 -2.75 -2.42 8.43
CA SER A 166 -2.95 -3.79 8.00
C SER A 166 -2.95 -3.96 6.49
N LEU A 167 -2.65 -5.18 6.05
CA LEU A 167 -2.72 -5.63 4.67
C LEU A 167 -3.25 -7.07 4.65
N THR A 168 -4.30 -7.33 3.86
CA THR A 168 -4.79 -8.69 3.61
C THR A 168 -4.28 -9.17 2.26
N VAL A 169 -3.63 -10.34 2.23
CA VAL A 169 -3.01 -10.95 1.05
C VAL A 169 -3.36 -12.44 0.96
N ASP A 170 -3.50 -12.95 -0.27
CA ASP A 170 -3.61 -14.38 -0.52
C ASP A 170 -2.21 -14.97 -0.69
N LEU A 171 -1.78 -15.80 0.28
CA LEU A 171 -0.46 -16.42 0.30
C LEU A 171 -0.53 -17.86 -0.17
N GLU A 172 0.15 -18.16 -1.27
CA GLU A 172 0.42 -19.54 -1.68
C GLU A 172 1.61 -20.11 -0.90
N PRO A 173 1.74 -21.44 -0.76
CA PRO A 173 2.93 -22.04 -0.18
C PRO A 173 4.20 -21.58 -0.88
N GLY A 174 5.21 -21.13 -0.11
CA GLY A 174 6.43 -20.54 -0.67
C GLY A 174 7.19 -19.66 0.32
N ASN A 175 8.23 -18.99 -0.17
CA ASN A 175 9.04 -18.07 0.62
C ASN A 175 8.68 -16.62 0.29
N TYR A 176 8.67 -15.77 1.32
CA TYR A 176 8.36 -14.35 1.22
C TYR A 176 9.32 -13.54 2.06
N VAL A 177 9.48 -12.28 1.69
CA VAL A 177 10.24 -11.28 2.45
C VAL A 177 9.29 -10.19 2.87
N LEU A 178 9.23 -9.97 4.18
CA LEU A 178 8.62 -8.80 4.80
C LEU A 178 9.69 -7.73 4.95
N TYR A 179 9.41 -6.48 4.60
CA TYR A 179 10.41 -5.42 4.67
C TYR A 179 9.80 -4.02 4.78
N CYS A 180 10.62 -3.04 5.18
CA CYS A 180 10.30 -1.62 5.08
C CYS A 180 11.20 -0.97 4.02
N ASN A 181 10.61 -0.46 2.94
CA ASN A 181 11.36 0.04 1.78
C ASN A 181 11.61 1.56 1.77
N ILE A 182 11.49 2.25 2.90
CA ILE A 182 11.69 3.71 2.94
C ILE A 182 13.16 4.02 2.61
N GLU A 183 13.36 4.91 1.65
CA GLU A 183 14.66 5.45 1.27
C GLU A 183 14.92 6.77 2.00
N ALA A 184 16.02 6.86 2.74
CA ALA A 184 16.41 8.05 3.51
C ALA A 184 17.93 8.12 3.69
N GLY A 185 18.48 9.33 3.66
CA GLY A 185 19.91 9.55 3.98
C GLY A 185 20.91 8.86 3.05
N GLY A 186 20.50 8.48 1.83
CA GLY A 186 21.35 7.77 0.86
C GLY A 186 21.34 6.25 1.00
N GLY A 187 20.53 5.70 1.89
CA GLY A 187 20.26 4.26 2.00
C GLY A 187 18.77 3.98 2.11
N SER A 188 18.44 2.77 2.55
CA SER A 188 17.07 2.33 2.77
C SER A 188 16.94 1.61 4.11
N HIS A 189 15.73 1.60 4.66
CA HIS A 189 15.43 0.89 5.90
C HIS A 189 15.67 -0.62 5.75
N VAL A 190 15.23 -1.21 4.64
CA VAL A 190 15.52 -2.60 4.29
C VAL A 190 17.02 -2.85 4.17
N GLY A 191 17.78 -1.96 3.51
CA GLY A 191 19.24 -2.05 3.46
C GLY A 191 19.95 -1.87 4.81
N ALA A 192 19.28 -1.27 5.79
CA ALA A 192 19.74 -1.18 7.18
C ALA A 192 19.40 -2.42 8.02
N GLY A 193 18.70 -3.41 7.44
CA GLY A 193 18.33 -4.67 8.09
C GLY A 193 16.84 -4.83 8.39
N GLN A 194 15.98 -3.89 7.97
CA GLN A 194 14.54 -3.97 8.24
C GLN A 194 13.82 -4.91 7.26
N HIS A 195 14.15 -6.19 7.39
CA HIS A 195 13.49 -7.28 6.68
C HIS A 195 13.39 -8.55 7.54
N LEU A 196 12.45 -9.41 7.17
CA LEU A 196 12.25 -10.74 7.74
C LEU A 196 11.81 -11.70 6.64
N SER A 197 12.59 -12.76 6.40
CA SER A 197 12.14 -13.87 5.56
C SER A 197 11.15 -14.75 6.32
N ILE A 198 10.09 -15.17 5.64
CA ILE A 198 9.06 -16.06 6.17
C ILE A 198 8.79 -17.20 5.17
N THR A 199 8.35 -18.34 5.70
CA THR A 199 7.83 -19.46 4.91
C THR A 199 6.31 -19.55 5.07
N VAL A 200 5.63 -19.93 3.99
CA VAL A 200 4.19 -20.22 3.98
C VAL A 200 3.99 -21.69 3.58
N SER A 201 3.17 -22.44 4.33
CA SER A 201 2.89 -23.87 4.09
C SER A 201 1.44 -24.28 4.26
#